data_AF-A0A388LYG4-F1
#
_entry.id   AF-A0A388LYG4-F1
#
_cell.length_a   1.000
_cell.length_b   1.000
_cell.length_c   1.000
_cell.angle_alpha   90.00
_cell.angle_beta   90.00
_cell.angle_gamma   90.00
#
_symmetry.space_group_name_H-M   'P 1'
#
loop_
_entity.id
_entity.type
_entity.pdbx_description
1 polymer ?
#
loop_
_entity_poly.entity_id
_entity_poly.type
_entity_poly.pdbx_seq_one_letter_code
_entity_poly.pdbx_strand_id
1 'polypeptide(L)'
;MTKKVLEKLLRNPRLMSMQQKKNFPCFMEMMTYMSALKNYNFDDDKCAGARAELELCVETQAKQEKRRDTFNYHLQRIGRMMRT
;
A
#
# COMPACT_ATOMS: atom_id res chain seq x y z
N MET A 1 3.89 25.13 -22.96
CA MET A 1 4.26 24.81 -21.55
C MET A 1 5.78 24.52 -21.43
N THR A 2 6.53 25.21 -20.55
CA THR A 2 8.01 25.05 -20.46
C THR A 2 8.42 23.73 -19.79
N LYS A 3 9.60 23.18 -20.13
CA LYS A 3 10.14 21.92 -19.55
C LYS A 3 10.10 21.91 -18.01
N LYS A 4 10.44 23.05 -17.39
CA LYS A 4 10.44 23.22 -15.92
C LYS A 4 9.07 23.02 -15.27
N VAL A 5 7.97 23.34 -15.96
CA VAL A 5 6.61 23.13 -15.41
C VAL A 5 6.24 21.65 -15.50
N LEU A 6 6.62 20.95 -16.58
CA LEU A 6 6.35 19.52 -16.70
C LEU A 6 7.08 18.69 -15.64
N GLU A 7 8.34 19.02 -15.34
CA GLU A 7 9.10 18.36 -14.25
C GLU A 7 8.44 18.53 -12.88
N LYS A 8 7.84 19.70 -12.61
CA LYS A 8 7.12 19.96 -11.36
C LYS A 8 5.79 19.19 -11.25
N LEU A 9 5.21 18.76 -12.36
CA LEU A 9 3.94 18.02 -12.38
C LEU A 9 4.10 16.50 -12.31
N LEU A 10 5.26 15.97 -12.71
CA LEU A 10 5.52 14.53 -12.59
C LEU A 10 5.47 14.12 -11.12
N ARG A 11 4.61 13.13 -10.82
CA ARG A 11 4.51 12.60 -9.47
C ARG A 11 5.71 11.72 -9.17
N ASN A 12 6.32 11.93 -7.99
CA ASN A 12 7.34 11.02 -7.48
C ASN A 12 6.65 9.78 -6.87
N PRO A 13 6.83 8.57 -7.45
CA PRO A 13 6.19 7.36 -6.93
C PRO A 13 6.66 7.01 -5.51
N ARG A 14 7.81 7.51 -5.04
CA ARG A 14 8.27 7.33 -3.65
C ARG A 14 7.49 8.17 -2.65
N LEU A 15 6.88 9.27 -3.08
CA LEU A 15 6.09 10.18 -2.23
C LEU A 15 4.59 9.80 -2.20
N MET A 16 4.12 9.05 -3.19
CA MET A 16 2.72 8.58 -3.30
C MET A 16 2.38 7.44 -2.32
N SER A 17 3.37 6.83 -1.68
CA SER A 17 3.16 5.78 -0.68
C SER A 17 2.47 6.30 0.59
N MET A 18 2.41 7.61 0.82
CA MET A 18 1.86 8.17 2.06
C MET A 18 0.34 8.31 2.06
N GLN A 19 -0.31 8.61 0.91
CA GLN A 19 -1.77 8.65 0.79
C GLN A 19 -2.40 7.31 0.37
N GLN A 20 -1.59 6.41 -0.21
CA GLN A 20 -1.97 5.00 -0.41
C GLN A 20 -1.79 4.12 0.85
N LYS A 21 -1.36 4.68 2.00
CA LYS A 21 -1.42 4.06 3.34
C LYS A 21 -2.85 3.75 3.82
N LYS A 22 -3.87 3.82 2.96
CA LYS A 22 -5.27 3.75 3.39
C LYS A 22 -5.83 2.34 3.56
N ASN A 23 -5.03 1.29 3.38
CA ASN A 23 -5.37 -0.03 3.91
C ASN A 23 -4.05 -0.68 4.33
N PHE A 24 -3.77 -0.72 5.63
CA PHE A 24 -2.82 -1.69 6.17
C PHE A 24 -3.48 -3.06 5.94
N PRO A 25 -3.04 -3.84 4.95
CA PRO A 25 -3.85 -4.89 4.33
C PRO A 25 -4.09 -6.11 5.23
N CYS A 26 -3.56 -6.10 6.45
CA CYS A 26 -3.76 -7.13 7.47
C CYS A 26 -4.12 -6.53 8.84
N PHE A 27 -4.61 -5.29 8.87
CA PHE A 27 -4.87 -4.60 10.13
C PHE A 27 -6.00 -5.25 10.92
N MET A 28 -7.03 -5.76 10.24
CA MET A 28 -8.15 -6.42 10.90
C MET A 28 -7.70 -7.73 11.56
N GLU A 29 -6.95 -8.55 10.84
CA GLU A 29 -6.36 -9.81 11.29
C GLU A 29 -5.40 -9.57 12.46
N MET A 30 -4.60 -8.49 12.38
CA MET A 30 -3.72 -8.06 13.47
C MET A 30 -4.53 -7.70 14.73
N MET A 31 -5.59 -6.91 14.59
CA MET A 31 -6.44 -6.55 15.72
C MET A 31 -7.15 -7.78 16.32
N THR A 32 -7.57 -8.74 15.50
CA THR A 32 -8.15 -10.01 15.95
C THR A 32 -7.15 -10.83 16.77
N TYR A 33 -5.91 -10.97 16.30
CA TYR A 33 -4.86 -11.65 17.03
C TYR A 33 -4.51 -10.94 18.36
N MET A 34 -4.38 -9.62 18.36
CA MET A 34 -4.14 -8.84 19.58
C MET A 34 -5.29 -8.97 20.59
N SER A 35 -6.53 -9.02 20.11
CA SER A 35 -7.71 -9.27 20.95
C SER A 35 -7.68 -10.66 21.57
N ALA A 36 -7.31 -11.68 20.79
CA ALA A 36 -7.16 -13.06 21.27
C ALA A 36 -6.07 -13.13 22.37
N LEU A 37 -4.90 -12.54 22.14
CA LEU A 37 -3.83 -12.49 23.13
C LEU A 37 -4.31 -11.85 24.44
N LYS A 38 -5.03 -10.73 24.36
CA LYS A 38 -5.58 -10.08 25.55
C LYS A 38 -6.54 -11.00 26.32
N ASN A 39 -7.39 -11.75 25.61
CA ASN A 39 -8.40 -12.62 26.24
C ASN A 39 -7.81 -13.89 26.84
N TYR A 40 -6.70 -14.39 26.28
CA TYR A 40 -6.04 -15.61 26.72
C TYR A 40 -4.77 -15.37 27.55
N ASN A 41 -4.60 -14.18 28.14
CA ASN A 41 -3.42 -13.81 28.94
C ASN A 41 -2.10 -14.03 28.19
N PHE A 42 -2.08 -13.69 26.89
CA PHE A 42 -0.93 -13.83 26.00
C PHE A 42 -0.47 -15.28 25.77
N ASP A 43 -1.36 -16.25 26.02
CA ASP A 43 -1.17 -17.64 25.62
C ASP A 43 -1.31 -17.77 24.09
N ASP A 44 -0.18 -17.90 23.41
CA ASP A 44 -0.12 -17.91 21.95
C ASP A 44 -0.70 -19.20 21.35
N ASP A 45 -0.65 -20.32 22.07
CA ASP A 45 -1.18 -21.60 21.60
C ASP A 45 -2.71 -21.54 21.46
N LYS A 46 -3.38 -20.85 22.39
CA LYS A 46 -4.83 -20.57 22.30
C LYS A 46 -5.19 -19.57 21.20
N CYS A 47 -4.21 -18.79 20.73
CA CYS A 47 -4.38 -17.79 19.67
C CYS A 47 -3.94 -18.28 18.29
N ALA A 48 -3.49 -19.53 18.16
CA ALA A 48 -2.87 -20.07 16.95
C ALA A 48 -3.71 -19.89 15.68
N GLY A 49 -5.05 -19.96 15.77
CA GLY A 49 -5.93 -19.71 14.63
C GLY A 49 -5.86 -18.27 14.12
N ALA A 50 -5.99 -17.29 15.02
CA ALA A 50 -5.89 -15.87 14.67
C ALA A 50 -4.46 -15.50 14.21
N ARG A 51 -3.43 -16.18 14.74
CA ARG A 51 -2.05 -16.05 14.27
C ARG A 51 -1.90 -16.54 12.82
N ALA A 52 -2.45 -17.71 12.51
CA ALA A 52 -2.39 -18.29 11.16
C ALA A 52 -3.12 -17.42 10.12
N GLU A 53 -4.26 -16.81 10.47
CA GLU A 53 -4.96 -15.86 9.60
C GLU A 53 -4.12 -14.61 9.30
N LEU A 54 -3.45 -14.06 10.33
CA LEU A 54 -2.54 -12.94 10.18
C LEU A 54 -1.34 -13.29 9.30
N GLU A 55 -0.72 -14.45 9.51
CA GLU A 55 0.39 -14.96 8.68
C GLU A 55 -0.02 -15.11 7.22
N LEU A 56 -1.17 -15.73 6.96
CA LEU A 56 -1.72 -15.90 5.62
C LEU A 56 -1.95 -14.56 4.92
N CYS A 57 -2.47 -13.57 5.65
CA CYS A 57 -2.67 -12.24 5.10
C CYS A 57 -1.35 -11.58 4.70
N VAL A 58 -0.34 -11.65 5.57
CA VAL A 58 0.98 -11.05 5.31
C VAL A 58 1.65 -11.71 4.11
N GLU A 59 1.59 -13.04 4.01
CA GLU A 59 2.13 -13.77 2.85
C GLU A 59 1.42 -13.41 1.55
N THR A 60 0.10 -13.29 1.58
CA THR A 60 -0.71 -12.91 0.41
C THR A 60 -0.39 -11.50 -0.02
N GLN A 61 -0.24 -10.56 0.92
CA GLN A 61 0.13 -9.19 0.62
C GLN A 61 1.57 -9.09 0.09
N ALA A 62 2.51 -9.86 0.64
CA ALA A 62 3.90 -9.85 0.18
C ALA A 62 4.01 -10.26 -1.31
N LYS A 63 3.09 -11.11 -1.78
CA LYS A 63 2.97 -11.56 -3.16
C LYS A 63 2.21 -10.59 -4.06
N GLN A 64 1.48 -9.60 -3.51
CA GLN A 64 0.79 -8.61 -4.34
C GLN A 64 1.79 -7.69 -5.03
N GLU A 65 1.78 -7.74 -6.36
CA GLU A 65 2.51 -6.80 -7.20
C GLU A 65 1.95 -5.38 -7.06
N LYS A 66 2.85 -4.40 -6.92
CA LYS A 66 2.47 -2.99 -6.93
C LYS A 66 1.93 -2.65 -8.32
N ARG A 67 0.63 -2.34 -8.42
CA ARG A 67 0.03 -1.85 -9.67
C ARG A 67 0.81 -0.64 -10.16
N ARG A 68 1.36 -0.72 -11.38
CA ARG A 68 2.07 0.39 -12.02
C ARG A 68 1.04 1.41 -12.50
N ASP A 69 1.03 2.60 -11.91
CA ASP A 69 0.21 3.73 -12.37
C ASP A 69 0.87 4.39 -13.61
N THR A 70 0.08 4.67 -14.64
CA THR A 70 0.50 5.33 -15.89
C THR A 70 0.32 6.85 -15.85
N PHE A 71 -0.03 7.44 -14.71
CA PHE A 71 -0.29 8.88 -14.58
C PHE A 71 0.83 9.76 -15.17
N ASN A 72 2.09 9.45 -14.86
CA ASN A 72 3.23 10.21 -15.39
C ASN A 72 3.37 10.09 -16.91
N TYR A 73 3.03 8.93 -17.48
CA TYR A 73 3.01 8.74 -18.92
C TYR A 73 1.98 9.67 -19.59
N HIS A 74 0.78 9.74 -19.04
CA HIS A 74 -0.27 10.63 -19.57
C HIS A 74 0.10 12.11 -19.42
N LEU A 75 0.66 12.52 -18.28
CA LEU A 75 1.15 13.90 -18.10
C LEU A 75 2.24 14.29 -19.10
N GLN A 76 3.20 13.40 -19.35
CA GLN A 76 4.25 13.66 -20.34
C GLN A 76 3.68 13.82 -21.74
N ARG A 77 2.69 12.99 -22.11
CA ARG A 77 2.01 13.09 -23.41
C ARG A 77 1.30 14.42 -23.56
N ILE A 78 0.52 14.85 -22.56
CA ILE A 78 -0.16 16.15 -22.55
C ILE A 78 0.85 17.30 -22.66
N GLY A 79 1.94 17.24 -21.89
CA GLY A 79 3.00 18.25 -21.93
C GLY A 79 3.70 18.38 -23.29
N ARG A 80 3.72 17.32 -24.11
CA ARG A 80 4.22 17.37 -25.50
C ARG A 80 3.19 18.01 -26.44
N MET A 81 1.90 17.67 -26.28
CA MET A 81 0.80 18.25 -27.08
C MET A 81 0.58 19.74 -26.80
N MET A 82 0.87 20.23 -25.59
CA MET A 82 0.77 21.65 -25.23
C MET A 82 2.02 22.49 -25.58
N ARG A 83 2.97 21.93 -26.34
CA ARG A 83 4.16 22.66 -26.84
C ARG A 83 4.11 22.94 -28.34
N THR A 84 3.33 22.16 -29.08
CA THR A 84 2.79 22.53 -30.40
C THR A 84 1.69 23.57 -30.21
#